data_AF-A0A1B6MCR2-F1
#
_entry.id   AF-A0A1B6MCR2-F1
#
_cell.length_a   1.000
_cell.length_b   1.000
_cell.length_c   1.000
_cell.angle_alpha   90.00
_cell.angle_beta   90.00
_cell.angle_gamma   90.00
#
_symmetry.space_group_name_H-M   'P 1'
#
loop_
_entity.id
_entity.type
_entity.pdbx_description
1 polymer ?
#
loop_
_entity_poly.entity_id
_entity_poly.type
_entity_poly.pdbx_seq_one_letter_code
_entity_poly.pdbx_strand_id
1 'polypeptide(L)'
;SLQKAKQLLNIEELIETTKFNGFQTAGGKSVKVSEESLKKAKQLFDAEDLYEVPKLEGFQTTGEKSHRVSEESLKKAKPLFDVEDQYEVPKFEGFQTAGGKSVKVSEESLKKAKQLFDVE
;
A
#
# COMPACT_ATOMS: atom_id res chain seq x y z
N SER A 1 32.80 27.65 -16.50
CA SER A 1 32.07 28.84 -16.98
C SER A 1 30.58 28.68 -16.78
N LEU A 2 29.88 29.77 -16.45
CA LEU A 2 28.42 29.83 -16.26
C LEU A 2 27.63 29.19 -17.42
N GLN A 3 28.18 29.24 -18.64
CA GLN A 3 27.64 28.59 -19.84
C GLN A 3 27.57 27.05 -19.73
N LYS A 4 28.52 26.40 -19.05
CA LYS A 4 28.54 24.94 -18.83
C LYS A 4 27.50 24.51 -17.78
N ALA A 5 27.20 25.36 -16.79
CA ALA A 5 26.17 25.11 -15.78
C ALA A 5 24.75 25.26 -16.36
N LYS A 6 24.54 26.22 -17.27
CA LYS A 6 23.27 26.36 -18.01
C LYS A 6 22.99 25.17 -18.94
N GLN A 7 24.02 24.60 -19.58
CA GLN A 7 23.88 23.37 -20.39
C GLN A 7 23.50 22.13 -19.56
N LEU A 8 23.87 22.06 -18.27
CA LEU A 8 23.56 20.95 -17.38
C LEU A 8 22.18 21.09 -16.70
N LEU A 9 21.63 22.31 -16.68
CA LEU A 9 20.29 22.62 -16.18
C LEU A 9 19.34 22.84 -17.36
N ASN A 10 19.14 21.80 -18.16
CA ASN A 10 18.11 21.73 -19.19
C ASN A 10 16.72 21.59 -18.50
N ILE A 11 16.34 22.62 -17.75
CA ILE A 11 15.13 22.65 -16.93
C ILE A 11 13.88 22.49 -17.81
N GLU A 12 13.91 22.99 -19.05
CA GLU A 12 12.84 22.85 -20.05
C GLU A 12 12.54 21.38 -20.40
N GLU A 13 13.57 20.52 -20.46
CA GLU A 13 13.44 19.07 -20.71
C GLU A 13 12.95 18.30 -19.46
N LEU A 14 13.23 18.83 -18.26
CA LEU A 14 12.75 18.27 -16.99
C LEU A 14 11.27 18.59 -16.73
N ILE A 15 10.77 19.72 -17.24
CA ILE A 15 9.35 20.10 -17.10
C ILE A 15 8.46 19.25 -18.01
N GLU A 16 8.95 18.84 -19.20
CA GLU A 16 8.22 17.90 -20.07
C GLU A 16 8.11 16.49 -19.48
N THR A 17 9.14 16.05 -18.74
CA THR A 17 9.18 14.71 -18.13
C THR A 17 8.41 14.61 -16.81
N THR A 18 8.07 15.73 -16.17
CA THR A 18 7.30 15.78 -14.92
C THR A 18 5.80 16.00 -15.12
N LYS A 19 5.31 15.93 -16.36
CA LYS A 19 3.88 16.00 -16.66
C LYS A 19 3.17 14.72 -16.18
N PHE A 20 2.28 14.85 -15.20
CA PHE A 20 1.46 13.74 -14.72
C PHE A 20 0.55 13.23 -15.86
N ASN A 21 0.81 12.01 -16.31
CA ASN A 21 0.09 11.37 -17.41
C ASN A 21 -1.10 10.51 -16.95
N GLY A 22 -1.58 10.73 -15.72
CA GLY A 22 -2.64 9.92 -15.13
C GLY A 22 -2.14 8.57 -14.61
N PHE A 23 -3.09 7.69 -14.30
CA PHE A 23 -2.80 6.34 -13.84
C PHE A 23 -2.38 5.44 -15.01
N GLN A 24 -1.36 4.61 -14.78
CA GLN A 24 -0.86 3.64 -15.75
C GLN A 24 -0.66 2.28 -15.07
N THR A 25 -0.82 1.20 -15.84
CA THR A 25 -0.45 -0.15 -15.40
C THR A 25 1.08 -0.29 -15.34
N ALA A 26 1.59 -1.34 -14.66
CA ALA A 26 3.03 -1.61 -14.59
C ALA A 26 3.70 -1.77 -15.98
N GLY A 27 2.93 -2.10 -17.02
CA GLY A 27 3.38 -2.15 -18.41
C GLY A 27 3.29 -0.81 -19.17
N GLY A 28 3.06 0.31 -18.48
CA GLY A 28 2.98 1.66 -19.07
C GLY A 28 1.68 1.97 -19.82
N LYS A 29 0.68 1.08 -19.79
CA LYS A 29 -0.62 1.34 -20.44
C LYS A 29 -1.49 2.23 -19.57
N SER A 30 -2.04 3.30 -20.15
CA SER A 30 -2.97 4.22 -19.46
C SER A 30 -4.23 3.50 -18.97
N VAL A 31 -4.65 3.79 -17.75
CA VAL A 31 -5.87 3.30 -17.12
C VAL A 31 -7.01 4.24 -17.47
N LYS A 32 -8.05 3.72 -18.14
CA LYS A 32 -9.27 4.48 -18.44
C LYS A 32 -10.22 4.43 -17.25
N VAL A 33 -10.74 5.58 -16.83
CA VAL A 33 -11.74 5.71 -15.78
C VAL A 33 -13.07 6.11 -16.41
N SER A 34 -14.16 5.45 -16.02
CA SER A 34 -15.50 5.78 -16.53
C SER A 34 -16.10 6.97 -15.77
N GLU A 35 -16.98 7.72 -16.44
CA GLU A 35 -17.70 8.85 -15.83
C GLU A 35 -18.60 8.38 -14.67
N GLU A 36 -19.21 7.20 -14.79
CA GLU A 36 -20.02 6.60 -13.73
C GLU A 36 -19.18 6.33 -12.46
N SER A 37 -17.95 5.82 -12.63
CA SER A 37 -17.03 5.60 -11.51
C SER A 37 -16.64 6.90 -10.82
N LEU A 38 -16.42 7.98 -11.59
CA LEU A 38 -16.11 9.30 -11.03
C LEU A 38 -17.30 9.87 -10.26
N LYS A 39 -18.51 9.71 -10.77
CA LYS A 39 -19.74 10.16 -10.09
C LYS A 39 -19.95 9.43 -8.75
N LYS A 40 -19.74 8.11 -8.73
CA LYS A 40 -19.83 7.31 -7.48
C LYS A 40 -18.77 7.72 -6.47
N ALA A 41 -17.52 7.93 -6.90
CA ALA A 41 -16.45 8.39 -6.02
C ALA A 41 -16.78 9.75 -5.41
N LYS A 42 -17.28 10.69 -6.22
CA LYS A 42 -17.69 12.01 -5.73
C LYS A 42 -18.80 11.92 -4.68
N GLN A 43 -19.82 11.08 -4.90
CA GLN A 43 -20.89 10.84 -3.91
C GLN A 43 -20.37 10.27 -2.59
N LEU A 44 -19.30 9.46 -2.62
CA LEU A 44 -18.69 8.89 -1.41
C LEU A 44 -17.95 9.94 -0.57
N PHE A 45 -17.41 10.99 -1.21
CA PHE A 45 -16.75 12.10 -0.53
C PHE A 45 -17.71 13.23 -0.15
N ASP A 46 -18.78 13.45 -0.92
CA ASP A 46 -19.83 14.44 -0.66
C ASP A 46 -20.85 13.94 0.40
N ALA A 47 -20.71 12.70 0.89
CA ALA A 47 -21.43 12.24 2.06
C ALA A 47 -20.84 12.95 3.31
N GLU A 48 -21.21 14.22 3.49
CA GLU A 48 -20.95 14.96 4.73
C GLU A 48 -21.47 14.15 5.92
N ASP A 49 -20.55 13.78 6.81
CA ASP A 49 -20.78 13.53 8.23
C ASP A 49 -22.03 12.72 8.61
N LEU A 50 -22.36 11.67 7.85
CA LEU A 50 -23.02 10.50 8.44
C LEU A 50 -21.98 9.68 9.23
N TYR A 51 -21.23 10.36 10.11
CA TYR A 51 -20.77 9.76 11.34
C TYR A 51 -21.98 9.55 12.27
N GLU A 52 -22.99 8.82 11.80
CA GLU A 52 -23.41 7.74 12.67
C GLU A 52 -22.19 6.82 12.70
N VAL A 53 -21.27 7.10 13.64
CA VAL A 53 -20.41 6.05 14.16
C VAL A 53 -21.41 4.93 14.41
N PRO A 54 -21.41 3.83 13.64
CA PRO A 54 -22.24 2.72 14.00
C PRO A 54 -21.68 2.40 15.37
N LYS A 55 -22.46 2.69 16.41
CA LYS A 55 -22.17 2.24 17.76
C LYS A 55 -21.75 0.80 17.55
N LEU A 56 -20.48 0.50 17.77
CA LEU A 56 -19.87 -0.75 17.32
C LEU A 56 -20.51 -1.87 18.12
N GLU A 57 -21.70 -2.29 17.73
CA GLU A 57 -22.50 -3.31 18.39
C GLU A 57 -22.02 -4.66 17.86
N GLY A 58 -20.74 -4.95 18.06
CA GLY A 58 -20.11 -6.24 17.78
C GLY A 58 -20.42 -6.82 16.40
N PHE A 59 -20.40 -8.16 16.33
CA PHE A 59 -20.80 -8.90 15.14
C PHE A 59 -22.34 -8.93 15.04
N GLN A 60 -22.89 -8.39 13.94
CA GLN A 60 -24.31 -8.48 13.61
C GLN A 60 -24.53 -9.62 12.62
N THR A 61 -25.54 -10.45 12.87
CA THR A 61 -26.01 -11.46 11.90
C THR A 61 -27.07 -10.84 10.98
N THR A 62 -27.40 -11.48 9.86
CA THR A 62 -28.32 -10.97 8.81
C THR A 62 -29.74 -10.60 9.28
N GLY A 63 -30.07 -10.81 10.56
CA GLY A 63 -31.27 -10.32 11.19
C GLY A 63 -30.97 -9.38 12.34
N GLU A 64 -30.33 -8.23 12.09
CA GLU A 64 -30.30 -6.98 12.90
C GLU A 64 -30.07 -7.11 14.42
N LYS A 65 -29.65 -8.28 14.91
CA LYS A 65 -29.44 -8.61 16.32
C LYS A 65 -27.96 -8.68 16.58
N SER A 66 -27.45 -7.70 17.32
CA SER A 66 -26.11 -7.76 17.88
C SER A 66 -26.02 -8.94 18.85
N HIS A 67 -25.08 -9.86 18.61
CA HIS A 67 -24.81 -10.95 19.53
C HIS A 67 -23.63 -10.56 20.42
N ARG A 68 -23.91 -10.29 21.71
CA ARG A 68 -22.85 -10.05 22.70
C ARG A 68 -22.07 -11.35 22.91
N VAL A 69 -20.79 -11.35 22.57
CA VAL A 69 -19.90 -12.49 22.80
C VAL A 69 -19.80 -12.74 24.32
N SER A 70 -20.09 -13.96 24.76
CA SER A 70 -19.99 -14.32 26.18
C SER A 70 -18.53 -14.54 26.59
N GLU A 71 -18.21 -14.33 27.88
CA GLU A 71 -16.87 -14.62 28.39
C GLU A 71 -16.48 -16.11 28.24
N GLU A 72 -17.46 -17.02 28.28
CA GLU A 72 -17.23 -18.44 28.02
C GLU A 72 -16.81 -18.71 26.58
N SER A 73 -17.43 -18.03 25.60
CA SER A 73 -17.04 -18.13 24.19
C SER A 73 -15.62 -17.60 23.98
N LEU A 74 -15.23 -16.52 24.67
CA LEU A 74 -13.86 -16.00 24.62
C LEU A 74 -12.86 -16.97 25.25
N LYS A 75 -13.18 -17.55 26.41
CA LYS A 75 -12.32 -18.56 27.07
C LYS A 75 -12.16 -19.82 26.22
N LYS A 76 -13.20 -20.25 25.50
CA LYS A 76 -13.13 -21.37 24.53
C LYS A 76 -12.34 -21.02 23.26
N ALA A 77 -12.36 -19.76 22.84
CA ALA A 77 -11.63 -19.29 21.66
C ALA A 77 -10.14 -19.01 21.93
N LYS A 78 -9.76 -18.63 23.17
CA LYS A 78 -8.36 -18.40 23.56
C LYS A 78 -7.37 -19.50 23.12
N PRO A 79 -7.60 -20.80 23.37
CA PRO A 79 -6.67 -21.85 22.94
C PRO A 79 -6.59 -22.05 21.41
N LEU A 80 -7.48 -21.45 20.61
CA LEU A 80 -7.31 -21.41 19.15
C LEU A 80 -6.25 -20.39 18.71
N PHE A 81 -5.95 -19.40 19.57
CA PHE A 81 -4.95 -18.36 19.34
C PHE A 81 -3.69 -18.57 20.18
N ASP A 82 -3.81 -19.18 21.37
CA ASP A 82 -2.70 -19.62 22.24
C ASP A 82 -2.07 -20.94 21.74
N VAL A 83 -1.95 -21.12 20.42
CA VAL A 83 -0.94 -22.03 19.88
C VAL A 83 0.39 -21.27 19.99
N GLU A 84 0.90 -21.20 21.23
CA GLU A 84 2.30 -20.94 21.47
C GLU A 84 3.09 -22.00 20.68
N ASP A 85 3.97 -21.52 19.80
CA ASP A 85 5.03 -22.26 19.11
C ASP A 85 4.64 -23.25 18.00
N GLN A 86 4.02 -22.81 16.90
CA GLN A 86 4.40 -23.22 15.51
C GLN A 86 3.89 -22.26 14.41
N TYR A 87 3.67 -20.96 14.68
CA TYR A 87 3.64 -20.02 13.56
C TYR A 87 5.09 -19.84 13.10
N GLU A 88 5.50 -20.64 12.12
CA GLU A 88 6.62 -20.27 11.26
C GLU A 88 6.26 -18.89 10.71
N VAL A 89 6.75 -17.84 11.37
CA VAL A 89 6.76 -16.49 10.80
C VAL A 89 7.37 -16.71 9.42
N PRO A 90 6.63 -16.46 8.32
CA PRO A 90 7.10 -16.83 7.01
C PRO A 90 8.48 -16.21 6.85
N LYS A 91 9.48 -17.08 6.75
CA LYS A 91 10.88 -16.67 6.75
C LYS A 91 11.03 -15.67 5.62
N PHE A 92 11.49 -14.45 5.93
CA PHE A 92 11.66 -13.45 4.89
C PHE A 92 12.67 -13.95 3.85
N GLU A 93 12.19 -14.36 2.68
CA GLU A 93 13.01 -14.91 1.59
C GLU A 93 13.64 -13.80 0.72
N GLY A 94 13.61 -12.55 1.18
CA GLY A 94 14.08 -11.40 0.42
C GLY A 94 13.06 -10.91 -0.62
N PHE A 95 13.56 -10.13 -1.58
CA PHE A 95 12.74 -9.62 -2.68
C PHE A 95 12.56 -10.68 -3.76
N GLN A 96 11.33 -10.82 -4.26
CA GLN A 96 10.98 -11.71 -5.36
C GLN A 96 10.28 -10.93 -6.48
N THR A 97 10.40 -11.41 -7.71
CA THR A 97 9.61 -10.94 -8.84
C THR A 97 8.16 -11.42 -8.73
N ALA A 98 7.23 -10.82 -9.48
CA ALA A 98 5.82 -11.24 -9.49
C ALA A 98 5.60 -12.72 -9.88
N GLY A 99 6.58 -13.35 -10.54
CA GLY A 99 6.59 -14.79 -10.85
C GLY A 99 7.25 -15.66 -9.77
N GLY A 100 7.50 -15.14 -8.58
CA GLY A 100 8.09 -15.87 -7.44
C GLY A 100 9.59 -16.13 -7.53
N LYS A 101 10.30 -15.57 -8.52
CA LYS A 101 11.76 -15.74 -8.64
C LYS A 101 12.49 -14.72 -7.77
N SER A 102 13.43 -15.16 -6.93
CA SER A 102 14.26 -14.29 -6.09
C SER A 102 15.08 -13.29 -6.91
N VAL A 103 15.16 -12.06 -6.43
CA VAL A 103 15.97 -10.99 -7.01
C VAL A 103 17.40 -11.11 -6.51
N LYS A 104 18.36 -11.27 -7.41
CA LYS A 104 19.80 -11.29 -7.06
C LYS A 104 20.33 -9.86 -6.95
N VAL A 105 21.03 -9.57 -5.86
CA VAL A 105 21.69 -8.27 -5.63
C VAL A 105 23.20 -8.49 -5.64
N SER A 106 23.95 -7.62 -6.33
CA SER A 106 25.41 -7.69 -6.37
C SER A 106 26.03 -7.00 -5.15
N GLU A 107 27.22 -7.44 -4.73
CA GLU A 107 27.97 -6.80 -3.64
C GLU A 107 28.30 -5.34 -3.95
N GLU A 108 28.56 -5.01 -5.22
CA GLU A 108 28.84 -3.64 -5.66
C GLU A 108 27.64 -2.71 -5.43
N SER A 109 26.42 -3.17 -5.74
CA SER A 109 25.19 -2.42 -5.51
C SER A 109 24.94 -2.18 -4.01
N LEU A 110 25.24 -3.17 -3.15
CA LEU A 110 25.12 -3.01 -1.70
C LEU A 110 26.12 -1.99 -1.15
N LYS A 111 27.37 -1.99 -1.63
CA LYS A 111 28.38 -0.99 -1.24
C LYS A 111 27.96 0.43 -1.61
N LYS A 112 27.44 0.63 -2.82
CA LYS A 112 26.92 1.94 -3.27
C LYS A 112 25.73 2.39 -2.43
N ALA A 113 24.78 1.49 -2.13
CA ALA A 113 23.64 1.82 -1.29
C ALA A 113 24.09 2.24 0.11
N LYS A 114 25.06 1.53 0.70
CA LYS A 114 25.60 1.88 2.03
C LYS A 114 26.19 3.29 2.05
N GLN A 115 27.00 3.65 1.05
CA GLN A 115 27.57 5.00 0.91
C GLN A 115 26.52 6.11 0.78
N LEU A 116 25.34 5.81 0.24
CA LEU A 116 24.25 6.79 0.13
C LEU A 116 23.63 7.14 1.49
N PHE A 117 23.60 6.18 2.42
CA PHE A 117 23.07 6.37 3.77
C PHE A 117 24.13 6.76 4.80
N ASP A 118 25.41 6.60 4.48
CA ASP A 118 26.55 7.00 5.33
C ASP A 118 26.89 8.51 5.21
N VAL A 119 26.12 9.30 4.44
CA VAL A 119 26.27 10.77 4.40
C VAL A 119 25.44 11.40 5.54
N GLU A 120 25.99 11.37 6.74
CA GLU A 120 25.68 12.35 7.81
C GLU A 120 26.77 13.42 7.88
#